data_AF-A0AAU3UHW1-F1
#
_entry.id   AF-A0AAU3UHW1-F1
#
_cell.length_a   1.000
_cell.length_b   1.000
_cell.length_c   1.000
_cell.angle_alpha   90.00
_cell.angle_beta   90.00
_cell.angle_gamma   90.00
#
_symmetry.space_group_name_H-M   'P 1'
#
loop_
_entity.id
_entity.type
_entity.pdbx_description
1 polymer ?
#
loop_
_entity_poly.entity_id
_entity_poly.type
_entity_poly.pdbx_seq_one_letter_code
_entity_poly.pdbx_strand_id
1 'polypeptide(L)'
;MAITIMSFHHPHHDPDRLSVERIRERINNEHNTPVLATTDPSAWSHLAPDHELGLTEAHRTMQQHRRCVVGECARKGAAFRALVDAGRIKPTRMPPALQ
;
A
#
# COMPACT_ATOMS: atom_id res chain seq x y z
N MET A 1 -1.71 -50.34 -16.61
CA MET A 1 -2.70 -50.15 -15.52
C MET A 1 -2.51 -48.73 -15.00
N ALA A 2 -3.33 -47.76 -15.42
CA ALA A 2 -3.20 -46.35 -15.01
C ALA A 2 -4.24 -46.06 -13.92
N ILE A 3 -3.79 -45.51 -12.79
CA ILE A 3 -4.63 -45.21 -11.63
C ILE A 3 -5.05 -43.74 -11.75
N THR A 4 -6.32 -43.50 -12.06
CA THR A 4 -6.88 -42.14 -12.11
C THR A 4 -7.20 -41.68 -10.70
N ILE A 5 -6.44 -40.72 -10.17
CA ILE A 5 -6.68 -40.10 -8.86
C ILE A 5 -7.73 -39.00 -9.06
N MET A 6 -8.98 -39.28 -8.74
CA MET A 6 -10.04 -38.25 -8.69
C MET A 6 -9.91 -37.50 -7.35
N SER A 7 -9.25 -36.34 -7.37
CA SER A 7 -9.20 -35.43 -6.23
C SER A 7 -10.56 -34.76 -6.01
N PHE A 8 -11.43 -35.40 -5.24
CA PHE A 8 -12.65 -34.79 -4.72
C PHE A 8 -12.26 -33.67 -3.74
N HIS A 9 -12.23 -32.43 -4.23
CA HIS A 9 -12.15 -31.25 -3.37
C HIS A 9 -13.49 -31.12 -2.63
N HIS A 10 -13.56 -31.68 -1.43
CA HIS A 10 -14.66 -31.39 -0.52
C HIS A 10 -14.53 -29.92 -0.10
N PRO A 11 -15.48 -29.03 -0.44
CA PRO A 11 -15.40 -27.64 -0.06
C PRO A 11 -15.50 -27.55 1.47
N HIS A 12 -14.42 -27.15 2.13
CA HIS A 12 -14.46 -26.79 3.55
C HIS A 12 -15.41 -25.60 3.72
N HIS A 13 -16.60 -25.86 4.26
CA HIS A 13 -17.55 -24.85 4.69
C HIS A 13 -17.07 -24.30 6.05
N ASP A 14 -16.12 -23.38 5.99
CA ASP A 14 -15.75 -22.55 7.13
C ASP A 14 -16.83 -21.46 7.28
N PRO A 15 -17.62 -21.46 8.37
CA PRO A 15 -18.68 -20.47 8.58
C PRO A 15 -18.15 -19.04 8.76
N ASP A 16 -16.85 -18.88 9.01
CA ASP A 16 -16.18 -17.58 9.14
C ASP A 16 -15.50 -17.12 7.83
N ARG A 17 -15.52 -17.96 6.77
CA ARG A 17 -15.05 -17.55 5.44
C ARG A 17 -16.06 -16.62 4.78
N LEU A 18 -15.60 -15.41 4.47
CA LEU A 18 -16.36 -14.49 3.62
C LEU A 18 -16.65 -15.13 2.27
N SER A 19 -17.92 -15.14 1.87
CA SER A 19 -18.31 -15.63 0.55
C SER A 19 -17.69 -14.79 -0.56
N VAL A 20 -17.44 -15.40 -1.72
CA VAL A 20 -16.95 -14.67 -2.91
C VAL A 20 -17.88 -13.50 -3.26
N GLU A 21 -19.18 -13.68 -3.08
CA GLU A 21 -20.18 -12.64 -3.34
C GLU A 21 -20.06 -11.49 -2.35
N ARG A 22 -19.85 -11.76 -1.06
CA ARG A 22 -19.60 -10.75 -0.03
C ARG A 22 -18.31 -9.96 -0.32
N ILE A 23 -17.27 -10.63 -0.81
CA ILE A 23 -16.02 -9.99 -1.22
C ILE A 23 -16.26 -9.06 -2.41
N ARG A 24 -17.01 -9.51 -3.43
CA ARG A 24 -17.38 -8.68 -4.60
C ARG A 24 -18.18 -7.45 -4.19
N GLU A 25 -19.17 -7.63 -3.32
CA GLU A 25 -20.01 -6.55 -2.80
C GLU A 25 -19.16 -5.47 -2.10
N ARG A 26 -18.23 -5.89 -1.23
CA ARG A 26 -17.34 -4.94 -0.54
C ARG A 26 -16.45 -4.17 -1.51
N ILE A 27 -15.82 -4.86 -2.47
CA ILE A 27 -14.96 -4.24 -3.48
C ILE A 27 -15.75 -3.19 -4.27
N ASN A 28 -16.96 -3.52 -4.72
CA ASN A 28 -17.79 -2.57 -5.48
C ASN A 28 -18.19 -1.36 -4.64
N ASN A 29 -18.52 -1.54 -3.37
CA ASN A 29 -18.87 -0.44 -2.47
C ASN A 29 -17.67 0.48 -2.19
N GLU A 30 -16.47 -0.08 -2.02
CA GLU A 30 -15.23 0.69 -1.88
C GLU A 30 -14.91 1.47 -3.16
N HIS A 31 -15.14 0.90 -4.35
CA HIS A 31 -14.92 1.58 -5.64
C HIS A 31 -15.97 2.64 -5.97
N ASN A 32 -17.21 2.48 -5.49
CA ASN A 32 -18.32 3.39 -5.76
C ASN A 32 -18.45 4.49 -4.69
N THR A 33 -17.63 4.47 -3.64
CA THR A 33 -17.55 5.58 -2.69
C THR A 33 -16.81 6.73 -3.38
N PRO A 34 -17.44 7.92 -3.55
CA PRO A 34 -16.77 9.06 -4.12
C PRO A 34 -15.82 9.62 -3.04
N VAL A 35 -14.64 9.02 -2.95
CA VAL A 35 -13.49 9.79 -2.46
C VAL A 35 -13.41 10.95 -3.44
N LEU A 36 -13.50 12.20 -2.96
CA LEU A 36 -13.02 13.34 -3.74
C LEU A 36 -11.53 13.07 -4.00
N ALA A 37 -11.26 12.27 -5.04
CA ALA A 37 -9.94 12.00 -5.53
C ALA A 37 -9.58 13.22 -6.36
N THR A 38 -9.35 14.33 -5.67
CA THR A 38 -8.58 15.43 -6.22
C THR A 38 -7.24 14.80 -6.58
N THR A 39 -7.05 14.48 -7.85
CA THR A 39 -5.74 14.13 -8.39
C THR A 39 -4.92 15.39 -8.33
N ASP A 40 -4.40 15.70 -7.14
CA ASP A 40 -3.40 16.74 -6.97
C ASP A 40 -2.16 16.28 -7.76
N PRO A 41 -1.81 16.98 -8.86
CA PRO A 41 -0.64 16.61 -9.65
C PRO A 41 0.65 16.67 -8.82
N SER A 42 0.68 17.45 -7.73
CA SER A 42 1.79 17.49 -6.77
C SER A 42 2.08 16.14 -6.13
N ALA A 43 1.07 15.28 -5.95
CA ALA A 43 1.24 13.96 -5.32
C ALA A 43 2.16 13.02 -6.14
N TRP A 44 2.25 13.22 -7.46
CA TRP A 44 3.14 12.47 -8.34
C TRP A 44 4.48 13.17 -8.60
N SER A 45 4.70 14.36 -8.04
CA SER A 45 5.98 15.06 -8.15
C SER A 45 7.10 14.33 -7.40
N HIS A 46 8.32 14.39 -7.91
CA HIS A 46 9.50 13.88 -7.19
C HIS A 46 10.11 14.92 -6.23
N LEU A 47 9.63 16.16 -6.28
CA LEU A 47 10.04 17.24 -5.38
C LEU A 47 9.58 16.96 -3.96
N ALA A 48 10.42 17.34 -3.00
CA ALA A 48 10.04 17.30 -1.59
C ALA A 48 8.76 18.15 -1.39
N PRO A 49 7.83 17.69 -0.54
CA PRO A 49 6.72 18.54 -0.11
C PRO A 49 7.26 19.74 0.68
N ASP A 50 6.60 20.89 0.55
CA ASP A 50 6.96 22.11 1.27
C ASP A 50 6.56 22.07 2.76
N HIS A 51 5.83 21.01 3.16
CA HIS A 51 5.38 20.75 4.53
C HIS A 51 5.80 19.37 5.01
N GLU A 52 5.79 19.18 6.32
CA GLU A 52 6.00 17.87 6.93
C GLU A 52 4.80 16.94 6.68
N LEU A 53 5.08 15.74 6.18
CA LEU A 53 4.03 14.78 5.86
C LEU A 53 3.44 14.17 7.14
N GLY A 54 2.12 14.26 7.27
CA GLY A 54 1.39 13.51 8.29
C GLY A 54 1.45 12.00 8.02
N LEU A 55 1.13 11.18 9.04
CA LEU A 55 1.28 9.72 8.96
C LEU A 55 0.56 9.10 7.74
N THR A 56 -0.72 9.40 7.57
CA THR A 56 -1.52 8.87 6.45
C THR A 56 -0.98 9.32 5.09
N GLU A 57 -0.51 10.57 5.01
CA GLU A 57 0.05 11.15 3.79
C GLU A 57 1.41 10.52 3.43
N ALA A 58 2.24 10.26 4.43
CA ALA A 58 3.51 9.56 4.26
C ALA A 58 3.29 8.12 3.78
N HIS A 59 2.33 7.39 4.36
CA HIS A 59 1.94 6.06 3.87
C HIS A 59 1.46 6.11 2.40
N ARG A 60 0.59 7.07 2.05
CA ARG A 60 0.10 7.25 0.67
C ARG A 60 1.24 7.56 -0.29
N THR A 61 2.15 8.45 0.10
CA THR A 61 3.32 8.84 -0.69
C THR A 61 4.22 7.63 -0.98
N MET A 62 4.47 6.78 0.03
CA MET A 62 5.25 5.54 -0.14
C MET A 62 4.60 4.56 -1.13
N GLN A 63 3.26 4.51 -1.17
CA GLN A 63 2.50 3.68 -2.12
C GLN A 63 2.56 4.24 -3.55
N GLN A 64 2.40 5.56 -3.72
CA GLN A 64 2.47 6.22 -5.02
C GLN A 64 3.88 6.12 -5.62
N HIS A 65 4.91 6.35 -4.80
CA HIS A 65 6.32 6.32 -5.19
C HIS A 65 6.97 4.95 -4.94
N ARG A 66 6.19 3.85 -5.04
CA ARG A 66 6.67 2.50 -4.74
C ARG A 66 7.93 2.10 -5.53
N ARG A 67 8.06 2.58 -6.77
CA ARG A 67 9.17 2.31 -7.68
C ARG A 67 10.40 3.19 -7.46
N CYS A 68 10.27 4.30 -6.75
CA CYS A 68 11.38 5.23 -6.53
C CYS A 68 12.36 4.70 -5.47
N VAL A 69 13.62 5.12 -5.56
CA VAL A 69 14.62 4.87 -4.52
C VAL A 69 14.53 5.97 -3.46
N VAL A 70 14.57 5.60 -2.18
CA VAL A 70 14.37 6.51 -1.03
C VAL A 70 15.42 7.63 -0.99
N GLY A 71 16.67 7.34 -1.38
CA GLY A 71 17.75 8.33 -1.42
C GLY A 71 17.81 9.19 -2.68
N GLU A 72 17.01 8.88 -3.71
CA GLU A 72 17.04 9.58 -5.01
C GLU A 72 15.75 10.38 -5.26
N CYS A 73 14.62 9.97 -4.67
CA CYS A 73 13.35 10.69 -4.76
C CYS A 73 13.11 11.48 -3.48
N ALA A 74 13.15 12.81 -3.58
CA ALA A 74 13.01 13.70 -2.43
C ALA A 74 11.64 13.54 -1.73
N ARG A 75 10.56 13.38 -2.51
CA ARG A 75 9.23 13.11 -1.95
C ARG A 75 9.15 11.80 -1.16
N LYS A 76 9.72 10.71 -1.72
CA LYS A 76 9.77 9.42 -1.02
C LYS A 76 10.67 9.49 0.21
N GLY A 77 11.78 10.22 0.13
CA GLY A 77 12.69 10.45 1.24
C GLY A 77 12.01 11.19 2.39
N ALA A 78 11.23 12.24 2.10
CA ALA A 78 10.45 12.96 3.11
C ALA A 78 9.42 12.04 3.79
N ALA A 79 8.69 11.24 3.00
CA ALA A 79 7.73 10.27 3.56
C ALA A 79 8.42 9.21 4.40
N PHE A 80 9.57 8.70 3.95
CA PHE A 80 10.34 7.72 4.70
C PHE A 80 10.79 8.28 6.05
N ARG A 81 11.35 9.50 6.08
CA ARG A 81 11.73 10.18 7.34
C ARG A 81 10.55 10.32 8.28
N ALA A 82 9.42 10.86 7.81
CA ALA A 82 8.21 11.00 8.63
C ALA A 82 7.75 9.67 9.26
N LEU A 83 7.87 8.56 8.54
CA LEU A 83 7.52 7.23 9.08
C LEU A 83 8.56 6.67 10.05
N VAL A 84 9.84 7.01 9.87
CA VAL A 84 10.91 6.67 10.83
C VAL A 84 10.70 7.45 12.13
N ASP A 85 10.47 8.76 12.02
CA ASP A 85 10.25 9.64 13.17
C ASP A 85 8.98 9.25 13.95
N ALA A 86 7.93 8.84 13.24
CA ALA A 86 6.71 8.30 13.84
C ALA A 86 6.85 6.85 14.36
N GLY A 87 8.03 6.23 14.25
CA GLY A 87 8.33 4.88 14.74
C GLY A 87 7.64 3.74 13.96
N ARG A 88 7.11 4.02 12.77
CA ARG A 88 6.44 3.03 11.89
C ARG A 88 7.41 2.27 11.01
N ILE A 89 8.55 2.86 10.69
CA ILE A 89 9.66 2.20 10.00
C ILE A 89 10.88 2.24 10.91
N LYS A 90 11.50 1.07 11.13
CA LYS A 90 12.80 0.97 11.82
C LYS A 90 13.83 0.43 10.82
N PRO A 91 14.57 1.31 10.14
CA PRO A 91 15.54 0.87 9.16
C PRO A 91 16.74 0.23 9.85
N THR A 92 17.18 -0.91 9.31
CA THR A 92 18.44 -1.54 9.73
C THR A 92 19.65 -0.71 9.33
N ARG A 93 19.55 0.04 8.23
CA ARG A 93 20.52 1.04 7.78
C ARG A 93 19.80 2.21 7.13
N MET A 94 20.19 3.44 7.48
CA MET A 94 19.71 4.66 6.84
C MET A 94 20.36 4.83 5.45
N PRO A 95 19.58 5.20 4.41
CA PRO A 95 20.14 5.55 3.10
C PRO A 95 21.11 6.74 3.25
N PRO A 96 22.26 6.76 2.55
CA PRO A 96 23.28 7.78 2.74
C PRO A 96 22.78 9.21 2.51
N ALA A 97 21.87 9.42 1.56
CA ALA A 97 21.27 10.73 1.31
C ALA A 97 20.29 11.21 2.41
N LEU A 98 19.91 10.31 3.33
CA LEU A 98 19.00 10.61 4.44
C LEU A 98 19.66 10.47 5.82
N GLN A 99 20.96 10.16 5.86
CA GLN A 99 21.75 10.15 7.10
C GLN A 99 21.88 11.55 7.70
#